data_AF-A0A947C6I5-F1
#
_entry.id   AF-A0A947C6I5-F1
#
_cell.length_a   1.000
_cell.length_b   1.000
_cell.length_c   1.000
_cell.angle_alpha   90.00
_cell.angle_beta   90.00
_cell.angle_gamma   90.00
#
_symmetry.space_group_name_H-M   'P 1'
#
loop_
_entity.id
_entity.type
_entity.pdbx_description
1 polymer ?
#
loop_
_entity_poly.entity_id
_entity_poly.type
_entity_poly.pdbx_seq_one_letter_code
_entity_poly.pdbx_strand_id
1 'polypeptide(L)'
;MLGLVLVVAACGDDGQYEFGFNITGIQFELFDPTEGIHPSTVTLSNPRNPFREFGVSDDTKFAIFGNGGNAGAFYAWATILADIPIGENQFFTAVKLRDIYLANEVAEEDRETVRQMAIAGFQTVLDCFPESLLFDASGTVPLRFATLAYFEILDIGGVVQGDWVVVEDSLGNPTAVQSTAIDALDRDAECF
;
A
#
# COMPACT_ATOMS: atom_id res chain seq x y z
N MET A 1 -13.06 28.56 -60.60
CA MET A 1 -13.16 27.61 -59.48
C MET A 1 -11.80 27.61 -58.80
N LEU A 2 -11.56 28.34 -57.69
CA LEU A 2 -11.97 27.98 -56.31
C LEU A 2 -11.92 26.44 -56.14
N GLY A 3 -10.98 25.78 -55.45
CA GLY A 3 -10.11 26.18 -54.34
C GLY A 3 -10.55 25.37 -53.11
N LEU A 4 -9.75 24.40 -52.66
CA LEU A 4 -9.76 23.92 -51.26
C LEU A 4 -8.48 23.13 -50.95
N VAL A 5 -7.58 23.73 -50.18
CA VAL A 5 -6.49 23.04 -49.49
C VAL A 5 -7.01 22.71 -48.09
N LEU A 6 -7.18 21.43 -47.77
CA LEU A 6 -7.47 21.00 -46.40
C LEU A 6 -6.19 21.09 -45.58
N VAL A 7 -6.13 22.05 -44.65
CA VAL A 7 -5.14 22.05 -43.56
C VAL A 7 -5.79 21.32 -42.39
N VAL A 8 -5.37 20.09 -42.13
CA VAL A 8 -5.74 19.38 -40.92
C VAL A 8 -4.87 19.92 -39.80
N ALA A 9 -5.38 20.88 -39.04
CA ALA A 9 -4.80 21.27 -37.77
C ALA A 9 -5.21 20.20 -36.73
N ALA A 10 -4.30 19.26 -36.46
CA ALA A 10 -4.40 18.43 -35.27
C ALA A 10 -4.02 19.31 -34.06
N CYS A 11 -5.03 19.79 -33.34
CA CYS A 11 -4.83 20.20 -31.95
C CYS A 11 -4.56 18.92 -31.16
N GLY A 12 -3.28 18.59 -30.97
CA GLY A 12 -2.89 17.74 -29.85
C GLY A 12 -3.14 18.53 -28.58
N ASP A 13 -3.74 17.88 -27.58
CA ASP A 13 -3.90 18.45 -26.25
C ASP A 13 -2.56 19.03 -25.75
N ASP A 14 -2.65 20.13 -24.99
CA ASP A 14 -1.50 20.79 -24.38
C ASP A 14 -0.64 19.74 -23.65
N GLY A 15 0.64 19.65 -24.02
CA GLY A 15 1.56 18.69 -23.42
C GLY A 15 1.64 18.91 -21.90
N GLN A 16 1.20 17.93 -21.13
CA GLN A 16 1.43 17.93 -19.68
C GLN A 16 2.92 17.70 -19.42
N TYR A 17 3.50 18.52 -18.54
CA TYR A 17 4.88 18.32 -18.09
C TYR A 17 4.92 17.11 -17.15
N GLU A 18 5.25 15.94 -17.68
CA GLU A 18 5.64 14.80 -16.86
C GLU A 18 7.09 14.99 -16.40
N PHE A 19 7.27 15.34 -15.13
CA PHE A 19 8.59 15.26 -14.51
C PHE A 19 8.82 13.82 -14.07
N GLY A 20 9.58 13.07 -14.88
CA GLY A 20 10.05 11.73 -14.51
C GLY A 20 11.19 11.82 -13.50
N PHE A 21 10.97 11.35 -12.29
CA PHE A 21 12.03 11.18 -11.29
C PHE A 21 12.75 9.86 -11.54
N ASN A 22 14.08 9.84 -11.50
CA ASN A 22 14.80 8.57 -11.59
C ASN A 22 14.69 7.83 -10.26
N ILE A 23 13.82 6.82 -10.23
CA ILE A 23 13.60 5.93 -9.08
C ILE A 23 14.53 4.72 -9.05
N THR A 24 15.48 4.63 -10.00
CA THR A 24 16.43 3.53 -10.07
C THR A 24 17.45 3.62 -8.94
N GLY A 25 17.66 2.52 -8.22
CA GLY A 25 18.69 2.44 -7.17
C GLY A 25 18.28 3.04 -5.84
N ILE A 26 16.99 3.38 -5.65
CA ILE A 26 16.45 3.70 -4.32
C ILE A 26 16.63 2.46 -3.44
N GLN A 27 17.16 2.68 -2.23
CA GLN A 27 17.29 1.67 -1.21
C GLN A 27 16.40 2.03 -0.02
N PHE A 28 15.87 0.99 0.62
CA PHE A 28 15.17 1.16 1.88
C PHE A 28 16.20 1.33 3.00
N GLU A 29 15.97 2.28 3.88
CA GLU A 29 16.75 2.50 5.09
C GLU A 29 15.74 2.72 6.22
N LEU A 30 15.89 1.99 7.32
CA LEU A 30 15.00 2.13 8.46
C LEU A 30 15.12 3.56 9.01
N PHE A 31 14.03 4.32 8.94
CA PHE A 31 13.98 5.69 9.44
C PHE A 31 13.19 5.79 10.74
N ASP A 32 12.00 5.21 10.77
CA ASP A 32 11.14 5.15 11.95
C ASP A 32 10.35 3.81 11.96
N PRO A 33 10.23 3.11 13.10
CA PRO A 33 9.49 1.85 13.19
C PRO A 33 7.99 1.94 12.88
N THR A 34 7.44 3.15 12.76
CA THR A 34 6.04 3.40 12.39
C THR A 34 5.89 3.83 10.93
N GLU A 35 6.97 3.98 10.17
CA GLU A 35 6.90 4.46 8.79
C GLU A 35 6.10 3.50 7.89
N GLY A 36 5.07 4.01 7.21
CA GLY A 36 4.20 3.21 6.36
C GLY A 36 3.12 2.42 7.10
N ILE A 37 2.90 2.74 8.39
CA ILE A 37 1.87 2.14 9.23
C ILE A 37 0.93 3.27 9.67
N HIS A 38 -0.31 3.24 9.19
CA HIS A 38 -1.36 4.17 9.58
C HIS A 38 -1.60 4.10 11.10
N PRO A 39 -1.75 5.25 11.81
CA PRO A 39 -1.92 6.61 11.29
C PRO A 39 -0.62 7.42 11.12
N SER A 40 0.56 6.80 11.17
CA SER A 40 1.83 7.52 11.09
C SER A 40 2.05 8.17 9.72
N THR A 41 2.40 9.47 9.73
CA THR A 41 2.75 10.23 8.53
C THR A 41 4.25 10.52 8.43
N VAL A 42 5.08 9.86 9.25
CA VAL A 42 6.53 10.13 9.36
C VAL A 42 7.27 9.98 8.03
N THR A 43 6.73 9.21 7.08
CA THR A 43 7.29 9.07 5.74
C THR A 43 7.41 10.39 4.97
N LEU A 44 6.54 11.37 5.26
CA LEU A 44 6.59 12.72 4.68
C LEU A 44 7.76 13.56 5.24
N SER A 45 8.37 13.10 6.34
CA SER A 45 9.56 13.72 6.93
C SER A 45 10.85 12.96 6.64
N ASN A 46 10.75 11.73 6.11
CA ASN A 46 11.91 10.90 5.81
C ASN A 46 12.74 11.52 4.66
N PRO A 47 14.02 11.88 4.88
CA PRO A 47 14.84 12.47 3.86
C PRO A 47 15.25 11.54 2.71
N ARG A 48 15.02 10.24 2.85
CA ARG A 48 15.23 9.23 1.80
C ARG A 48 14.00 9.03 0.92
N ASN A 49 12.81 9.44 1.37
CA ASN A 49 11.61 9.35 0.58
C ASN A 49 11.64 10.39 -0.56
N PRO A 50 11.74 9.98 -1.84
CA PRO A 50 11.81 10.90 -2.96
C PRO A 50 10.47 11.61 -3.25
N PHE A 51 9.38 11.11 -2.68
CA PHE A 51 8.02 11.60 -2.89
C PHE A 51 7.53 12.52 -1.76
N ARG A 52 8.35 12.75 -0.72
CA ARG A 52 7.98 13.58 0.44
C ARG A 52 7.53 15.01 0.07
N GLU A 53 8.02 15.55 -1.04
CA GLU A 53 7.76 16.91 -1.54
C GLU A 53 6.95 16.91 -2.85
N PHE A 54 6.77 15.74 -3.47
CA PHE A 54 6.11 15.59 -4.78
C PHE A 54 5.03 14.53 -4.67
N GLY A 55 3.77 14.96 -4.72
CA GLY A 55 2.63 14.07 -4.57
C GLY A 55 2.66 12.93 -5.57
N VAL A 56 2.53 11.70 -5.06
CA VAL A 56 2.13 10.55 -5.87
C VAL A 56 0.61 10.55 -5.92
N SER A 57 0.04 10.41 -7.10
CA SER A 57 -1.41 10.35 -7.28
C SER A 57 -1.89 8.90 -7.30
N ASP A 58 -3.19 8.71 -7.10
CA ASP A 58 -3.84 7.40 -7.24
C ASP A 58 -3.60 6.78 -8.62
N ASP A 59 -3.49 7.62 -9.66
CA ASP A 59 -3.25 7.20 -11.05
C ASP A 59 -1.80 6.75 -11.29
N THR A 60 -0.82 7.34 -10.60
CA THR A 60 0.61 7.08 -10.84
C THR A 60 1.19 5.97 -9.96
N LYS A 61 0.50 5.59 -8.87
CA LYS A 61 1.00 4.62 -7.89
C LYS A 61 1.26 3.22 -8.45
N PHE A 62 0.37 2.75 -9.33
CA PHE A 62 0.52 1.43 -9.96
C PHE A 62 1.68 1.39 -10.96
N ALA A 63 1.96 2.50 -11.65
CA ALA A 63 3.10 2.62 -12.55
C ALA A 63 4.45 2.60 -11.78
N ILE A 64 4.48 3.19 -10.58
CA ILE A 64 5.66 3.17 -9.71
C ILE A 64 5.87 1.78 -9.08
N PHE A 65 4.80 1.08 -8.71
CA PHE A 65 4.87 -0.29 -8.17
C PHE A 65 5.63 -1.25 -9.11
N GLY A 66 5.44 -1.14 -10.42
CA GLY A 66 6.10 -2.01 -11.40
C GLY A 66 7.57 -1.68 -11.70
N ASN A 67 8.02 -0.44 -11.43
CA ASN A 67 9.28 0.08 -11.95
C ASN A 67 10.26 0.62 -10.88
N GLY A 68 9.82 0.86 -9.64
CA GLY A 68 10.61 1.49 -8.58
C GLY A 68 11.45 0.56 -7.69
N GLY A 69 11.43 -0.75 -7.94
CA GLY A 69 11.91 -1.74 -6.96
C GLY A 69 11.09 -1.73 -5.67
N ASN A 70 11.44 -2.54 -4.68
CA ASN A 70 10.63 -2.62 -3.46
C ASN A 70 10.68 -1.33 -2.65
N ALA A 71 11.85 -0.70 -2.53
CA ALA A 71 12.01 0.55 -1.79
C ALA A 71 11.28 1.73 -2.42
N GLY A 72 11.41 1.93 -3.75
CA GLY A 72 10.69 2.99 -4.44
C GLY A 72 9.17 2.79 -4.38
N ALA A 73 8.69 1.56 -4.52
CA ALA A 73 7.28 1.25 -4.36
C ALA A 73 6.82 1.45 -2.90
N PHE A 74 7.60 1.04 -1.90
CA PHE A 74 7.30 1.30 -0.48
C PHE A 74 7.08 2.80 -0.24
N TYR A 75 8.03 3.65 -0.64
CA TYR A 75 7.92 5.09 -0.42
C TYR A 75 6.72 5.69 -1.14
N ALA A 76 6.40 5.22 -2.35
CA ALA A 76 5.23 5.69 -3.08
C ALA A 76 3.92 5.35 -2.34
N TRP A 77 3.74 4.08 -1.96
CA TRP A 77 2.54 3.63 -1.24
C TRP A 77 2.43 4.26 0.14
N ALA A 78 3.53 4.37 0.89
CA ALA A 78 3.55 5.03 2.20
C ALA A 78 3.20 6.53 2.08
N THR A 79 3.70 7.21 1.06
CA THR A 79 3.38 8.63 0.81
C THR A 79 1.90 8.81 0.51
N ILE A 80 1.32 7.95 -0.33
CA ILE A 80 -0.12 8.02 -0.63
C ILE A 80 -0.94 7.61 0.58
N LEU A 81 -0.52 6.62 1.36
CA LEU A 81 -1.19 6.22 2.60
C LEU A 81 -1.30 7.39 3.58
N ALA A 82 -0.25 8.20 3.70
CA ALA A 82 -0.25 9.38 4.56
C ALA A 82 -1.25 10.48 4.13
N ASP A 83 -1.64 10.52 2.85
CA ASP A 83 -2.61 11.48 2.31
C ASP A 83 -4.02 10.89 2.17
N ILE A 84 -4.10 9.61 1.78
CA ILE A 84 -5.31 8.85 1.49
C ILE A 84 -5.26 7.54 2.32
N PRO A 85 -5.70 7.58 3.59
CA PRO A 85 -5.63 6.44 4.50
C PRO A 85 -6.75 5.43 4.20
N ILE A 86 -6.54 4.59 3.18
CA ILE A 86 -7.45 3.50 2.81
C ILE A 86 -6.73 2.15 2.86
N GLY A 87 -7.51 1.07 3.02
CA GLY A 87 -6.97 -0.28 3.19
C GLY A 87 -6.08 -0.76 2.04
N GLU A 88 -6.35 -0.35 0.80
CA GLU A 88 -5.48 -0.66 -0.35
C GLU A 88 -4.07 -0.10 -0.16
N ASN A 89 -3.96 1.19 0.20
CA ASN A 89 -2.68 1.84 0.38
C ASN A 89 -1.92 1.24 1.57
N GLN A 90 -2.62 0.91 2.67
CA GLN A 90 -2.00 0.25 3.82
C GLN A 90 -1.51 -1.15 3.46
N PHE A 91 -2.34 -1.93 2.76
CA PHE A 91 -2.01 -3.28 2.35
C PHE A 91 -0.77 -3.31 1.44
N PHE A 92 -0.74 -2.48 0.40
CA PHE A 92 0.40 -2.48 -0.52
C PHE A 92 1.67 -1.87 0.09
N THR A 93 1.55 -0.96 1.06
CA THR A 93 2.69 -0.50 1.87
C THR A 93 3.28 -1.66 2.67
N ALA A 94 2.43 -2.43 3.37
CA ALA A 94 2.86 -3.60 4.15
C ALA A 94 3.46 -4.72 3.27
N VAL A 95 2.87 -4.97 2.09
CA VAL A 95 3.44 -5.87 1.07
C VAL A 95 4.87 -5.47 0.71
N LYS A 96 5.17 -4.17 0.59
CA LYS A 96 6.53 -3.75 0.23
C LYS A 96 7.52 -3.88 1.38
N LEU A 97 7.09 -3.65 2.63
CA LEU A 97 7.92 -3.98 3.80
C LEU A 97 8.24 -5.48 3.87
N ARG A 98 7.23 -6.33 3.62
CA ARG A 98 7.41 -7.79 3.52
C ARG A 98 8.39 -8.16 2.43
N ASP A 99 8.25 -7.59 1.23
CA ASP A 99 9.13 -7.87 0.10
C ASP A 99 10.58 -7.46 0.40
N ILE A 100 10.80 -6.29 1.02
CA ILE A 100 12.12 -5.83 1.47
C ILE A 100 12.74 -6.82 2.47
N TYR A 101 11.97 -7.28 3.45
CA TYR A 101 12.40 -8.27 4.44
C TYR A 101 12.79 -9.62 3.81
N LEU A 102 11.96 -10.14 2.91
CA LEU A 102 12.18 -11.43 2.23
C LEU A 102 13.34 -11.37 1.24
N ALA A 103 13.51 -10.24 0.56
CA ALA A 103 14.59 -10.03 -0.41
C ALA A 103 15.95 -9.72 0.25
N ASN A 104 16.00 -9.51 1.58
CA ASN A 104 17.18 -9.03 2.31
C ASN A 104 17.69 -7.68 1.80
N GLU A 105 16.77 -6.76 1.46
CA GLU A 105 17.08 -5.43 0.92
C GLU A 105 17.24 -4.36 2.03
N VAL A 106 17.60 -4.78 3.24
CA VAL A 106 17.85 -3.93 4.41
C VAL A 106 19.03 -4.50 5.21
N ALA A 107 19.69 -3.65 6.01
CA ALA A 107 20.77 -4.06 6.90
C ALA A 107 20.34 -5.20 7.86
N GLU A 108 21.27 -6.10 8.18
CA GLU A 108 20.96 -7.33 8.95
C GLU A 108 20.36 -7.01 10.32
N GLU A 109 20.89 -5.99 10.98
CA GLU A 109 20.44 -5.47 12.27
C GLU A 109 19.00 -4.94 12.27
N ASP A 110 18.51 -4.47 11.12
CA ASP A 110 17.18 -3.86 10.98
C ASP A 110 16.12 -4.84 10.46
N ARG A 111 16.54 -6.03 9.99
CA ARG A 111 15.66 -7.00 9.33
C ARG A 111 14.45 -7.38 10.17
N GLU A 112 14.67 -7.64 11.46
CA GLU A 112 13.56 -8.02 12.35
C GLU A 112 12.61 -6.85 12.56
N THR A 113 13.12 -5.61 12.68
CA THR A 113 12.28 -4.42 12.76
C THR A 113 11.42 -4.27 11.51
N VAL A 114 11.98 -4.42 10.32
CA VAL A 114 11.21 -4.35 9.06
C VAL A 114 10.16 -5.47 8.96
N ARG A 115 10.47 -6.68 9.44
CA ARG A 115 9.48 -7.76 9.53
C ARG A 115 8.32 -7.39 10.45
N GLN A 116 8.63 -6.81 11.62
CA GLN A 116 7.60 -6.34 12.55
C GLN A 116 6.79 -5.19 11.96
N MET A 117 7.40 -4.30 11.20
CA MET A 117 6.69 -3.23 10.49
C MET A 117 5.71 -3.79 9.47
N ALA A 118 6.11 -4.82 8.70
CA ALA A 118 5.21 -5.48 7.76
C ALA A 118 4.02 -6.14 8.49
N ILE A 119 4.28 -6.86 9.59
CA ILE A 119 3.23 -7.48 10.42
C ILE A 119 2.27 -6.41 10.96
N ALA A 120 2.82 -5.33 11.52
CA ALA A 120 2.02 -4.22 12.05
C ALA A 120 1.17 -3.58 10.94
N GLY A 121 1.74 -3.33 9.76
CA GLY A 121 1.00 -2.78 8.62
C GLY A 121 -0.14 -3.68 8.14
N PHE A 122 0.07 -5.00 8.10
CA PHE A 122 -1.00 -5.96 7.80
C PHE A 122 -2.04 -6.03 8.92
N GLN A 123 -1.62 -5.96 10.19
CA GLN A 123 -2.54 -5.93 11.33
C GLN A 123 -3.40 -4.65 11.29
N THR A 124 -2.86 -3.51 10.89
CA THR A 124 -3.62 -2.27 10.65
C THR A 124 -4.69 -2.43 9.55
N VAL A 125 -4.46 -3.27 8.53
CA VAL A 125 -5.52 -3.59 7.54
C VAL A 125 -6.68 -4.31 8.21
N LEU A 126 -6.39 -5.28 9.09
CA LEU A 126 -7.42 -5.98 9.86
C LEU A 126 -8.17 -4.98 10.75
N ASP A 127 -7.46 -4.18 11.53
CA ASP A 127 -8.07 -3.41 12.61
C ASP A 127 -8.74 -2.12 12.13
N CYS A 128 -8.12 -1.40 11.18
CA CYS A 128 -8.61 -0.09 10.71
C CYS A 128 -9.34 -0.16 9.37
N PHE A 129 -9.11 -1.20 8.55
CA PHE A 129 -9.65 -1.27 7.20
C PHE A 129 -10.34 -2.61 6.85
N PRO A 130 -11.11 -3.23 7.77
CA PRO A 130 -11.58 -4.61 7.63
C PRO A 130 -12.49 -4.87 6.42
N GLU A 131 -13.22 -3.85 5.99
CA GLU A 131 -14.17 -3.93 4.87
C GLU A 131 -13.56 -3.54 3.52
N SER A 132 -12.26 -3.24 3.46
CA SER A 132 -11.60 -2.87 2.20
C SER A 132 -11.51 -4.08 1.25
N LEU A 133 -11.82 -3.84 -0.02
CA LEU A 133 -11.91 -4.87 -1.05
C LEU A 133 -10.88 -4.63 -2.16
N LEU A 134 -10.32 -5.74 -2.65
CA LEU A 134 -9.64 -5.86 -3.92
C LEU A 134 -10.59 -6.57 -4.89
N PHE A 135 -10.74 -6.07 -6.10
CA PHE A 135 -11.46 -6.80 -7.15
C PHE A 135 -10.48 -7.51 -8.07
N ASP A 136 -10.87 -8.68 -8.55
CA ASP A 136 -10.13 -9.40 -9.59
C ASP A 136 -10.08 -8.60 -10.90
N ALA A 137 -9.29 -9.06 -11.87
CA ALA A 137 -9.14 -8.36 -13.16
C ALA A 137 -10.46 -8.23 -13.95
N SER A 138 -11.48 -9.04 -13.61
CA SER A 138 -12.83 -8.91 -14.18
C SER A 138 -13.69 -7.86 -13.48
N GLY A 139 -13.29 -7.37 -12.31
CA GLY A 139 -14.05 -6.45 -11.47
C GLY A 139 -15.25 -7.10 -10.75
N THR A 140 -15.35 -8.43 -10.76
CA THR A 140 -16.58 -9.14 -10.40
C THR A 140 -16.46 -9.90 -9.09
N VAL A 141 -15.26 -10.36 -8.75
CA VAL A 141 -15.03 -11.16 -7.54
C VAL A 141 -14.31 -10.28 -6.51
N PRO A 142 -14.97 -9.88 -5.42
CA PRO A 142 -14.32 -9.15 -4.34
C PRO A 142 -13.51 -10.10 -3.46
N LEU A 143 -12.27 -9.72 -3.16
CA LEU A 143 -11.41 -10.31 -2.15
C LEU A 143 -11.22 -9.28 -1.03
N ARG A 144 -11.41 -9.68 0.23
CA ARG A 144 -11.17 -8.78 1.37
C ARG A 144 -9.68 -8.63 1.61
N PHE A 145 -9.20 -7.39 1.69
CA PHE A 145 -7.82 -7.13 2.09
C PHE A 145 -7.53 -7.66 3.49
N ALA A 146 -8.53 -7.67 4.39
CA ALA A 146 -8.41 -8.29 5.71
C ALA A 146 -8.03 -9.78 5.64
N THR A 147 -8.72 -10.56 4.79
CA THR A 147 -8.39 -11.98 4.60
C THR A 147 -6.97 -12.17 4.07
N LEU A 148 -6.56 -11.34 3.10
CA LEU A 148 -5.21 -11.39 2.56
C LEU A 148 -4.18 -11.05 3.65
N ALA A 149 -4.37 -9.95 4.36
CA ALA A 149 -3.49 -9.48 5.43
C ALA A 149 -3.34 -10.52 6.54
N TYR A 150 -4.42 -11.21 6.92
CA TYR A 150 -4.38 -12.30 7.89
C TYR A 150 -3.37 -13.38 7.48
N PHE A 151 -3.43 -13.85 6.23
CA PHE A 151 -2.51 -14.87 5.75
C PHE A 151 -1.09 -14.34 5.58
N GLU A 152 -0.92 -13.10 5.12
CA GLU A 152 0.38 -12.46 5.00
C GLU A 152 1.12 -12.37 6.34
N ILE A 153 0.42 -12.06 7.44
CA ILE A 153 0.99 -12.07 8.79
C ILE A 153 1.54 -13.46 9.14
N LEU A 154 0.75 -14.52 8.87
CA LEU A 154 1.16 -15.89 9.16
C LEU A 154 2.35 -16.33 8.29
N ASP A 155 2.36 -15.96 7.01
CA ASP A 155 3.39 -16.36 6.05
C ASP A 155 4.78 -15.79 6.41
N ILE A 156 4.84 -14.62 7.05
CA ILE A 156 6.09 -14.06 7.60
C ILE A 156 6.33 -14.38 9.07
N GLY A 157 5.63 -15.38 9.62
CA GLY A 157 5.82 -15.88 10.98
C GLY A 157 5.36 -14.92 12.06
N GLY A 158 4.39 -14.06 11.76
CA GLY A 158 3.68 -13.24 12.73
C GLY A 158 2.54 -14.00 13.41
N VAL A 159 1.91 -13.34 14.37
CA VAL A 159 0.70 -13.82 15.04
C VAL A 159 -0.34 -12.73 14.92
N VAL A 160 -1.50 -13.09 14.38
CA VAL A 160 -2.63 -12.17 14.25
C VAL A 160 -3.18 -11.84 15.64
N GLN A 161 -3.43 -10.56 15.89
CA GLN A 161 -4.00 -10.03 17.13
C GLN A 161 -5.47 -9.66 16.94
N GLY A 162 -6.21 -9.30 17.99
CA GLY A 162 -7.55 -8.71 17.87
C GLY A 162 -8.71 -9.69 17.63
N ASP A 163 -8.58 -10.95 18.05
CA ASP A 163 -9.61 -11.99 17.97
C ASP A 163 -10.13 -12.29 16.54
N TRP A 164 -9.28 -12.04 15.55
CA TRP A 164 -9.51 -12.40 14.16
C TRP A 164 -9.37 -13.91 13.96
N VAL A 165 -10.33 -14.49 13.23
CA VAL A 165 -10.37 -15.91 12.89
C VAL A 165 -10.73 -16.08 11.42
N VAL A 166 -10.26 -17.16 10.80
CA VAL A 166 -10.67 -17.54 9.45
C VAL A 166 -11.85 -18.51 9.53
N VAL A 167 -12.93 -18.18 8.83
CA VAL A 167 -14.11 -19.01 8.63
C VAL A 167 -14.34 -19.26 7.14
N GLU A 168 -15.16 -20.25 6.79
CA GLU A 168 -15.62 -20.41 5.41
C GLU A 168 -16.87 -19.55 5.17
N ASP A 169 -16.89 -18.82 4.06
CA ASP A 169 -18.06 -18.07 3.61
C ASP A 169 -19.15 -19.01 3.03
N SER A 170 -20.27 -18.43 2.58
CA SER A 170 -21.37 -19.20 1.98
C SER A 170 -21.00 -19.98 0.70
N LEU A 171 -19.85 -19.67 0.11
CA LEU A 171 -19.31 -20.29 -1.10
C LEU A 171 -18.14 -21.25 -0.78
N GLY A 172 -17.77 -21.40 0.50
CA GLY A 172 -16.65 -22.23 0.95
C GLY A 172 -15.29 -21.55 0.86
N ASN A 173 -15.21 -20.24 0.64
CA ASN A 173 -13.93 -19.52 0.59
C ASN A 173 -13.49 -19.09 2.00
N PRO A 174 -12.18 -19.16 2.32
CA PRO A 174 -11.67 -18.65 3.58
C PRO A 174 -11.89 -17.14 3.67
N THR A 175 -12.42 -16.68 4.79
CA THR A 175 -12.67 -15.27 5.10
C THR A 175 -12.25 -14.96 6.52
N ALA A 176 -11.40 -13.96 6.70
CA ALA A 176 -11.07 -13.46 8.02
C ALA A 176 -12.23 -12.62 8.57
N VAL A 177 -12.67 -12.94 9.77
CA VAL A 177 -13.72 -12.23 10.50
C VAL A 177 -13.28 -12.02 11.95
N GLN A 178 -13.71 -10.93 12.56
CA GLN A 178 -13.49 -10.70 13.98
C GLN A 178 -14.57 -11.43 14.80
N SER A 179 -14.16 -12.21 15.80
CA SER A 179 -15.09 -13.06 16.55
C SER A 179 -15.96 -12.33 17.59
N THR A 180 -15.59 -11.12 18.00
CA THR A 180 -16.29 -10.32 19.02
C THR A 180 -16.55 -8.90 18.52
N ALA A 181 -17.79 -8.60 18.12
CA ALA A 181 -18.22 -7.28 17.67
C ALA A 181 -18.38 -6.23 18.81
N ILE A 182 -17.90 -6.52 20.03
CA ILE A 182 -18.22 -5.72 21.23
C ILE A 182 -17.27 -4.53 21.43
N ASP A 183 -16.06 -4.54 20.86
CA ASP A 183 -15.06 -3.48 21.06
C ASP A 183 -14.85 -2.56 19.84
N ALA A 184 -15.84 -2.47 18.95
CA ALA A 184 -15.77 -1.59 17.77
C ALA A 184 -15.58 -0.10 18.13
N LEU A 185 -15.96 0.33 19.34
CA LEU A 185 -15.94 1.73 19.78
C LEU A 185 -14.57 2.22 20.29
N ASP A 186 -13.70 1.34 20.82
CA ASP A 186 -12.35 1.73 21.27
C ASP A 186 -11.35 1.77 20.10
N ARG A 187 -11.62 0.99 19.05
CA ARG A 187 -10.74 0.83 17.88
C ARG A 187 -10.73 2.05 16.96
N ASP A 188 -11.84 2.78 16.88
CA ASP A 188 -11.91 4.03 16.11
C ASP A 188 -10.88 5.04 16.63
N ALA A 189 -10.57 5.05 17.94
CA ALA A 189 -9.63 6.02 18.51
C ALA A 189 -8.16 5.79 18.10
N GLU A 190 -7.77 4.57 17.70
CA GLU A 190 -6.41 4.26 17.24
C GLU A 190 -6.23 4.39 15.72
N CYS A 191 -7.34 4.46 14.98
CA CYS A 191 -7.38 4.58 13.53
C CYS A 191 -7.54 6.02 13.01
N PHE A 192 -7.57 7.04 13.89
CA PHE A 192 -7.73 8.46 13.53
C PHE A 192 -6.70 9.38 14.19
#